data_AF-A0A8T5N6T4-F1
#
_entry.id   AF-A0A8T5N6T4-F1
#
_cell.length_a   1.000
_cell.length_b   1.000
_cell.length_c   1.000
_cell.angle_alpha   90.00
_cell.angle_beta   90.00
_cell.angle_gamma   90.00
#
_symmetry.space_group_name_H-M   'P 1'
#
loop_
_entity.id
_entity.type
_entity.pdbx_description
1 polymer ?
#
loop_
_entity_poly.entity_id
_entity_poly.type
_entity_poly.pdbx_seq_one_letter_code
_entity_poly.pdbx_strand_id
1 'polypeptide(L)'
;MKTKKTEFPFTAMVGQEVLKRALILNVVNPKVGGVLIRGEKGTGKSIAVRALADILPPIEVVEGCKYNCDPKKPDKFCNDCKALQEKGEIKATKTPTKIVNLPLNITEDRLVGSIDIERILNEGVRSFEPGLLAEAHRGILYVDEINLLEDNVVDVLLDAAAMGMVTIEREGISLNYPSEFIIIGSMNPEEGELRPQLLDRLALQAEVTGIHNVEQRVEVMMATREFSLDPVVFRDQHRDKLKALREEIIRARTLMPKVTTPDSVLAIITKIGIDFNIDGHRGDIIIERTARTNAAFEGRTESTPDDVILSAEMALPHRMRKQPFEEESFSAEMLRRLVRKYETDGIR
;
A
#
# COMPACT_ATOMS: atom_id res chain seq x y z
N MET A 1 -5.47 -29.72 6.16
CA MET A 1 -5.61 -28.93 4.91
C MET A 1 -6.14 -27.56 5.28
N LYS A 2 -5.36 -26.48 5.17
CA LYS A 2 -5.88 -25.11 5.34
C LYS A 2 -6.84 -24.86 4.17
N THR A 3 -8.14 -24.81 4.44
CA THR A 3 -9.14 -24.33 3.48
C THR A 3 -8.66 -22.97 2.98
N LYS A 4 -8.27 -22.90 1.71
CA LYS A 4 -7.97 -21.63 1.05
C LYS A 4 -9.29 -20.86 1.13
N LYS A 5 -9.40 -19.92 2.06
CA LYS A 5 -10.55 -19.02 2.14
C LYS A 5 -10.60 -18.33 0.79
N THR A 6 -11.64 -18.59 0.01
CA THR A 6 -11.88 -17.84 -1.21
C THR A 6 -12.11 -16.39 -0.79
N GLU A 7 -11.29 -15.47 -1.27
CA GLU A 7 -11.44 -14.05 -0.97
C GLU A 7 -12.51 -13.46 -1.88
N PHE A 8 -13.18 -12.40 -1.40
CA PHE A 8 -14.16 -11.66 -2.17
C PHE A 8 -13.46 -10.94 -3.35
N PRO A 9 -13.98 -11.02 -4.58
CA PRO A 9 -13.28 -10.46 -5.74
C PRO A 9 -13.29 -8.93 -5.74
N PHE A 10 -12.13 -8.31 -5.96
CA PHE A 10 -11.95 -6.85 -5.92
C PHE A 10 -12.91 -6.09 -6.85
N THR A 11 -13.19 -6.64 -8.03
CA THR A 11 -14.09 -6.04 -9.03
C THR A 11 -15.58 -6.09 -8.65
N ALA A 12 -15.96 -6.91 -7.67
CA ALA A 12 -17.35 -7.01 -7.19
C ALA A 12 -17.63 -6.05 -6.03
N MET A 13 -16.61 -5.33 -5.55
CA MET A 13 -16.82 -4.29 -4.53
C MET A 13 -17.64 -3.16 -5.13
N VAL A 14 -18.72 -2.79 -4.46
CA VAL A 14 -19.62 -1.71 -4.89
C VAL A 14 -19.18 -0.39 -4.24
N GLY A 15 -19.08 0.67 -5.05
CA GLY A 15 -18.66 1.99 -4.59
C GLY A 15 -17.21 2.03 -4.08
N GLN A 16 -16.94 2.94 -3.14
CA GLN A 16 -15.60 3.15 -2.55
C GLN A 16 -14.50 3.44 -3.59
N GLU A 17 -14.83 4.24 -4.61
CA GLU A 17 -13.96 4.47 -5.76
C GLU A 17 -12.61 5.09 -5.36
N VAL A 18 -12.60 6.01 -4.38
CA VAL A 18 -11.37 6.59 -3.82
C VAL A 18 -10.49 5.52 -3.18
N LEU A 19 -11.08 4.62 -2.38
CA LEU A 19 -10.33 3.51 -1.76
C LEU A 19 -9.75 2.57 -2.82
N LYS A 20 -10.57 2.10 -3.76
CA LYS A 20 -10.11 1.20 -4.82
C LYS A 20 -8.96 1.83 -5.60
N ARG A 21 -9.11 3.11 -5.95
CA ARG A 21 -8.10 3.86 -6.67
C ARG A 21 -6.82 3.98 -5.85
N ALA A 22 -6.88 4.39 -4.58
CA ALA A 22 -5.72 4.48 -3.70
C ALA A 22 -4.95 3.14 -3.60
N LEU A 23 -5.68 2.04 -3.48
CA LEU A 23 -5.08 0.69 -3.44
C LEU A 23 -4.42 0.32 -4.77
N ILE A 24 -5.11 0.52 -5.90
CA ILE A 24 -4.57 0.25 -7.24
C ILE A 24 -3.30 1.06 -7.49
N LEU A 25 -3.31 2.36 -7.20
CA LEU A 25 -2.15 3.24 -7.45
C LEU A 25 -0.93 2.80 -6.63
N ASN A 26 -1.11 2.33 -5.39
CA ASN A 26 -0.01 1.79 -4.60
C ASN A 26 0.49 0.45 -5.14
N VAL A 27 -0.39 -0.39 -5.69
CA VAL A 27 0.04 -1.59 -6.41
C VAL A 27 0.82 -1.20 -7.68
N VAL A 28 0.39 -0.20 -8.44
CA VAL A 28 1.13 0.24 -9.64
C VAL A 28 2.50 0.80 -9.27
N ASN A 29 2.56 1.67 -8.26
CA ASN A 29 3.79 2.33 -7.87
C ASN A 29 3.96 2.31 -6.33
N PRO A 30 4.73 1.33 -5.80
CA PRO A 30 5.01 1.24 -4.36
C PRO A 30 5.73 2.46 -3.78
N LYS A 31 6.30 3.35 -4.62
CA LYS A 31 6.97 4.58 -4.17
C LYS A 31 6.00 5.74 -3.88
N VAL A 32 4.70 5.57 -4.16
CA VAL A 32 3.67 6.53 -3.73
C VAL A 32 3.65 6.58 -2.20
N GLY A 33 3.61 5.42 -1.54
CA GLY A 33 3.77 5.25 -0.10
C GLY A 33 2.83 4.19 0.45
N GLY A 34 2.35 4.37 1.68
CA GLY A 34 1.28 3.53 2.23
C GLY A 34 -0.12 4.10 1.99
N VAL A 35 -1.15 3.33 2.35
CA VAL A 35 -2.56 3.75 2.35
C VAL A 35 -3.15 3.66 3.75
N LEU A 36 -3.72 4.76 4.24
CA LEU A 36 -4.56 4.80 5.43
C LEU A 36 -6.04 4.75 5.03
N ILE A 37 -6.75 3.73 5.51
CA ILE A 37 -8.18 3.55 5.31
C ILE A 37 -8.90 3.99 6.58
N ARG A 38 -9.60 5.13 6.51
CA ARG A 38 -10.43 5.65 7.60
C ARG A 38 -11.89 5.32 7.35
N GLY A 39 -12.65 5.02 8.40
CA GLY A 39 -14.09 4.82 8.26
C GLY A 39 -14.71 4.12 9.46
N GLU A 40 -16.00 3.86 9.39
CA GLU A 40 -16.73 3.18 10.46
C GLU A 40 -16.54 1.65 10.40
N LYS A 41 -16.93 0.95 11.47
CA LYS A 41 -16.99 -0.51 11.50
C LYS A 41 -18.04 -1.01 10.49
N GLY A 42 -17.76 -2.15 9.86
CA GLY A 42 -18.69 -2.77 8.90
C GLY A 42 -18.67 -2.18 7.49
N THR A 43 -17.77 -1.25 7.19
CA THR A 43 -17.60 -0.64 5.85
C THR A 43 -16.78 -1.48 4.86
N GLY A 44 -16.30 -2.67 5.26
CA GLY A 44 -15.60 -3.60 4.36
C GLY A 44 -14.12 -3.31 4.10
N LYS A 45 -13.46 -2.48 4.93
CA LYS A 45 -12.03 -2.13 4.78
C LYS A 45 -11.10 -3.34 4.66
N SER A 46 -11.24 -4.31 5.55
CA SER A 46 -10.41 -5.52 5.55
C SER A 46 -10.71 -6.44 4.36
N ILE A 47 -11.95 -6.45 3.87
CA ILE A 47 -12.35 -7.16 2.65
C ILE A 47 -11.64 -6.53 1.43
N ALA A 48 -11.61 -5.20 1.35
CA ALA A 48 -10.96 -4.48 0.26
C ALA A 48 -9.48 -4.84 0.09
N VAL A 49 -8.76 -4.87 1.22
CA VAL A 49 -7.33 -5.19 1.21
C VAL A 49 -7.08 -6.64 0.88
N ARG A 50 -7.88 -7.58 1.41
CA ARG A 50 -7.73 -9.01 1.07
C ARG A 50 -8.06 -9.30 -0.39
N ALA A 51 -9.09 -8.65 -0.92
CA ALA A 51 -9.49 -8.73 -2.33
C ALA A 51 -8.36 -8.29 -3.28
N LEU A 52 -7.47 -7.42 -2.82
CA LEU A 52 -6.32 -6.94 -3.59
C LEU A 52 -5.39 -8.08 -4.03
N ALA A 53 -5.33 -9.20 -3.29
CA ALA A 53 -4.47 -10.34 -3.60
C ALA A 53 -4.70 -10.88 -5.02
N ASP A 54 -5.92 -10.78 -5.54
CA ASP A 54 -6.29 -11.28 -6.86
C ASP A 54 -5.74 -10.43 -8.01
N ILE A 55 -5.48 -9.14 -7.75
CA ILE A 55 -4.99 -8.20 -8.78
C ILE A 55 -3.48 -7.96 -8.68
N LEU A 56 -2.81 -8.49 -7.66
CA LEU A 56 -1.36 -8.33 -7.52
C LEU A 56 -0.61 -9.08 -8.64
N PRO A 57 0.28 -8.41 -9.39
CA PRO A 57 1.12 -9.07 -10.38
C PRO A 57 2.17 -9.95 -9.68
N PRO A 58 2.54 -11.11 -10.25
CA PRO A 58 3.51 -11.99 -9.63
C PRO A 58 4.90 -11.33 -9.63
N ILE A 59 5.74 -11.70 -8.66
CA ILE A 59 7.10 -11.20 -8.53
C ILE A 59 8.11 -12.30 -8.87
N GLU A 60 9.23 -11.92 -9.47
CA GLU A 60 10.38 -12.80 -9.70
C GLU A 60 11.25 -12.82 -8.45
N VAL A 61 11.55 -14.02 -7.96
CA VAL A 61 12.31 -14.26 -6.71
C VAL A 61 13.40 -15.29 -6.95
N VAL A 62 14.46 -15.23 -6.14
CA VAL A 62 15.49 -16.28 -6.11
C VAL A 62 14.88 -17.59 -5.59
N GLU A 63 15.09 -18.69 -6.30
CA GLU A 63 14.58 -20.01 -5.93
C GLU A 63 15.13 -20.44 -4.56
N GLY A 64 14.23 -20.86 -3.64
CA GLY A 64 14.60 -21.27 -2.28
C GLY A 64 14.87 -20.12 -1.30
N CYS A 65 14.80 -18.85 -1.73
CA CYS A 65 14.99 -17.71 -0.84
C CYS A 65 13.81 -17.53 0.13
N LYS A 66 14.10 -17.47 1.44
CA LYS A 66 13.09 -17.23 2.49
C LYS A 66 12.50 -15.82 2.46
N TYR A 67 13.25 -14.84 1.93
CA TYR A 67 12.91 -13.41 1.95
C TYR A 67 12.37 -12.88 0.62
N ASN A 68 12.20 -13.71 -0.42
CA ASN A 68 11.76 -13.27 -1.75
C ASN A 68 12.69 -12.23 -2.43
N CYS A 69 14.01 -12.35 -2.26
CA CYS A 69 14.99 -11.45 -2.88
C CYS A 69 14.82 -11.35 -4.41
N ASP A 70 15.02 -10.16 -4.96
CA ASP A 70 14.86 -9.87 -6.39
C ASP A 70 16.12 -10.26 -7.17
N PRO A 71 16.09 -11.27 -8.07
CA PRO A 71 17.25 -11.70 -8.85
C PRO A 71 17.91 -10.58 -9.67
N LYS A 72 17.18 -9.50 -9.99
CA LYS A 72 17.67 -8.37 -10.79
C LYS A 72 18.38 -7.29 -9.96
N LYS A 73 18.35 -7.38 -8.62
CA LYS A 73 18.97 -6.38 -7.72
C LYS A 73 19.91 -7.04 -6.71
N PRO A 74 21.15 -7.37 -7.12
CA PRO A 74 22.14 -7.99 -6.23
C PRO A 74 22.46 -7.18 -4.98
N ASP A 75 22.42 -5.84 -5.08
CA ASP A 75 22.73 -4.93 -3.97
C ASP A 75 21.83 -5.14 -2.74
N LYS A 76 20.64 -5.72 -2.94
CA LYS A 76 19.63 -5.95 -1.90
C LYS A 76 19.47 -7.41 -1.54
N PHE A 77 20.44 -8.26 -1.87
CA PHE A 77 20.41 -9.66 -1.48
C PHE A 77 20.55 -9.84 0.03
N CYS A 78 19.78 -10.79 0.57
CA CYS A 78 20.06 -11.35 1.89
C CYS A 78 21.41 -12.10 1.87
N ASN A 79 21.95 -12.39 3.05
CA ASN A 79 23.23 -13.08 3.19
C ASN A 79 23.27 -14.43 2.43
N ASP A 80 22.17 -15.19 2.44
CA ASP A 80 22.08 -16.48 1.73
C ASP A 80 22.14 -16.29 0.21
N CYS A 81 21.44 -15.29 -0.32
CA CYS A 81 21.44 -14.98 -1.76
C CYS A 81 22.80 -14.44 -2.22
N LYS A 82 23.51 -13.68 -1.37
CA LYS A 82 24.89 -13.25 -1.65
C LYS A 82 25.82 -14.45 -1.78
N ALA A 83 25.73 -15.42 -0.86
CA ALA A 83 26.52 -16.65 -0.93
C ALA A 83 26.19 -17.51 -2.18
N LEU A 84 24.93 -17.56 -2.60
CA LEU A 84 24.52 -18.23 -3.85
C LEU A 84 25.01 -17.49 -5.10
N GLN A 85 25.06 -16.16 -5.05
CA GLN A 85 25.59 -15.34 -6.13
C GLN A 85 27.08 -15.61 -6.37
N GLU A 86 27.87 -15.71 -5.30
CA GLU A 86 29.30 -16.03 -5.37
C GLU A 86 29.56 -17.40 -6.01
N LYS A 87 28.60 -18.33 -5.87
CA LYS A 87 28.64 -19.67 -6.48
C LYS A 87 28.08 -19.72 -7.90
N GLY A 88 27.44 -18.66 -8.39
CA GLY A 88 26.82 -18.60 -9.72
C GLY A 88 25.50 -19.39 -9.86
N GLU A 89 24.85 -19.76 -8.76
CA GLU A 89 23.69 -20.67 -8.75
C GLU A 89 22.34 -19.93 -8.59
N ILE A 90 22.21 -18.71 -9.11
CA ILE A 90 20.94 -17.96 -9.00
C ILE A 90 19.95 -18.46 -10.05
N LYS A 91 18.91 -19.15 -9.58
CA LYS A 91 17.71 -19.46 -10.37
C LYS A 91 16.57 -18.55 -9.97
N ALA A 92 15.84 -18.04 -10.96
CA ALA A 92 14.68 -17.18 -10.75
C ALA A 92 13.39 -17.98 -10.92
N THR A 93 12.45 -17.82 -9.98
CA THR A 93 11.09 -18.36 -10.07
C THR A 93 10.06 -17.26 -9.86
N LYS A 94 8.82 -17.45 -10.33
CA LYS A 94 7.73 -16.50 -10.13
C LYS A 94 6.84 -16.97 -8.98
N THR A 95 6.62 -16.09 -8.01
CA THR A 95 5.74 -16.33 -6.86
C THR A 95 4.65 -15.26 -6.81
N PRO A 96 3.43 -15.58 -6.35
CA PRO A 96 2.42 -14.56 -6.09
C PRO A 96 2.90 -13.60 -5.01
N THR A 97 2.57 -12.31 -5.16
CA THR A 97 2.76 -11.32 -4.11
C THR A 97 1.93 -11.68 -2.89
N LYS A 98 2.52 -11.58 -1.71
CA LYS A 98 1.86 -11.90 -0.44
C LYS A 98 1.26 -10.65 0.19
N ILE A 99 0.10 -10.84 0.82
CA ILE A 99 -0.49 -9.90 1.77
C ILE A 99 -0.32 -10.52 3.15
N VAL A 100 0.42 -9.85 4.01
CA VAL A 100 0.73 -10.28 5.38
C VAL A 100 -0.09 -9.41 6.33
N ASN A 101 -0.87 -10.03 7.20
CA ASN A 101 -1.65 -9.31 8.21
C ASN A 101 -0.84 -9.24 9.51
N LEU A 102 -0.69 -8.03 10.04
CA LEU A 102 -0.07 -7.77 11.33
C LEU A 102 -1.16 -7.77 12.42
N PRO A 103 -1.13 -8.73 13.37
CA PRO A 103 -2.06 -8.73 14.48
C PRO A 103 -1.66 -7.70 15.54
N LEU A 104 -2.64 -7.14 16.26
CA LEU A 104 -2.40 -6.10 17.27
C LEU A 104 -1.49 -6.56 18.43
N ASN A 105 -1.61 -7.83 18.84
CA ASN A 105 -0.87 -8.42 19.95
C ASN A 105 0.42 -9.14 19.51
N ILE A 106 1.10 -8.58 18.50
CA ILE A 106 2.35 -9.16 18.00
C ILE A 106 3.52 -8.82 18.91
N THR A 107 4.34 -9.82 19.22
CA THR A 107 5.63 -9.59 19.87
C THR A 107 6.67 -9.13 18.85
N GLU A 108 7.63 -8.31 19.27
CA GLU A 108 8.73 -7.85 18.42
C GLU A 108 9.44 -9.01 17.71
N ASP A 109 9.70 -10.11 18.41
CA ASP A 109 10.35 -11.31 17.88
C ASP A 109 9.58 -11.95 16.72
N ARG A 110 8.24 -11.93 16.75
CA ARG A 110 7.43 -12.43 15.63
C ARG A 110 7.38 -11.44 14.48
N LEU A 111 7.56 -10.15 14.75
CA LEU A 111 7.59 -9.09 13.76
C LEU A 111 8.90 -9.13 12.96
N VAL A 112 10.05 -9.07 13.65
CA VAL A 112 11.38 -9.03 13.03
C VAL A 112 11.95 -10.43 12.76
N GLY A 113 11.60 -11.43 13.56
CA GLY A 113 12.14 -12.78 13.50
C GLY A 113 12.89 -13.14 14.79
N SER A 114 12.93 -14.43 15.09
CA SER A 114 13.58 -14.96 16.28
C SER A 114 14.84 -15.76 15.92
N ILE A 115 15.76 -15.81 16.88
CA ILE A 115 16.97 -16.61 16.82
C ILE A 115 16.77 -17.76 17.82
N ASP A 116 16.82 -19.01 17.32
CA ASP A 116 16.73 -20.19 18.18
C ASP A 116 18.13 -20.56 18.69
N ILE A 117 18.43 -20.15 19.93
CA ILE A 117 19.73 -20.32 20.58
C ILE A 117 20.04 -21.81 20.83
N GLU A 118 19.02 -22.60 21.21
CA GLU A 118 19.23 -24.01 21.56
C GLU A 118 19.73 -24.80 20.35
N ARG A 119 19.19 -24.53 19.16
CA ARG A 119 19.69 -25.11 17.91
C ARG A 119 21.06 -24.61 17.52
N ILE A 120 21.37 -23.33 17.73
CA ILE A 120 22.71 -22.80 17.44
C ILE A 120 23.77 -23.48 18.32
N LEU A 121 23.47 -23.69 19.61
CA LEU A 121 24.40 -24.30 20.57
C LEU A 121 24.52 -25.83 20.38
N ASN A 122 23.40 -26.53 20.11
CA ASN A 122 23.40 -27.99 20.02
C ASN A 122 23.76 -28.54 18.63
N GLU A 123 23.28 -27.89 17.55
CA GLU A 123 23.44 -28.37 16.18
C GLU A 123 24.49 -27.57 15.40
N GLY A 124 24.97 -26.44 15.93
CA GLY A 124 25.90 -25.54 15.23
C GLY A 124 25.29 -24.87 13.99
N VAL A 125 23.98 -24.99 13.80
CA VAL A 125 23.25 -24.46 12.64
C VAL A 125 22.65 -23.10 13.01
N ARG A 126 22.87 -22.08 12.17
CA ARG A 126 22.18 -20.78 12.29
C ARG A 126 20.69 -20.96 12.01
N SER A 127 19.89 -21.13 13.06
CA SER A 127 18.42 -21.19 13.01
C SER A 127 17.81 -19.81 13.24
N PHE A 128 17.72 -19.04 12.16
CA PHE A 128 16.89 -17.84 12.14
C PHE A 128 15.51 -18.17 11.56
N GLU A 129 14.47 -17.82 12.31
CA GLU A 129 13.09 -17.90 11.85
C GLU A 129 12.63 -16.51 11.37
N PRO A 130 12.33 -16.35 10.07
CA PRO A 130 11.92 -15.06 9.53
C PRO A 130 10.61 -14.58 10.16
N GLY A 131 10.58 -13.32 10.57
CA GLY A 131 9.36 -12.66 11.07
C GLY A 131 8.40 -12.23 9.97
N LEU A 132 7.30 -11.59 10.37
CA LEU A 132 6.29 -11.09 9.43
C LEU A 132 6.85 -10.06 8.44
N LEU A 133 7.83 -9.24 8.83
CA LEU A 133 8.44 -8.25 7.93
C LEU A 133 9.21 -8.93 6.79
N ALA A 134 9.90 -10.04 7.07
CA ALA A 134 10.56 -10.85 6.05
C ALA A 134 9.54 -11.47 5.08
N GLU A 135 8.39 -11.93 5.58
CA GLU A 135 7.32 -12.45 4.73
C GLU A 135 6.66 -11.38 3.86
N ALA A 136 6.58 -10.15 4.37
CA ALA A 136 5.99 -9.00 3.69
C ALA A 136 6.92 -8.40 2.62
N HIS A 137 8.20 -8.80 2.57
CA HIS A 137 9.15 -8.28 1.58
C HIS A 137 8.63 -8.44 0.14
N ARG A 138 8.61 -7.32 -0.60
CA ARG A 138 8.05 -7.12 -1.94
C ARG A 138 6.56 -7.46 -2.04
N GLY A 139 5.85 -7.34 -0.92
CA GLY A 139 4.42 -7.55 -0.77
C GLY A 139 3.73 -6.40 -0.05
N ILE A 140 2.66 -6.74 0.65
CA ILE A 140 1.80 -5.80 1.35
C ILE A 140 1.73 -6.22 2.82
N LEU A 141 1.97 -5.25 3.71
CA LEU A 141 1.75 -5.40 5.14
C LEU A 141 0.44 -4.67 5.50
N TYR A 142 -0.58 -5.45 5.85
CA TYR A 142 -1.86 -4.92 6.31
C TYR A 142 -1.90 -4.87 7.83
N VAL A 143 -2.26 -3.71 8.37
CA VAL A 143 -2.48 -3.50 9.80
C VAL A 143 -3.94 -3.10 9.99
N ASP A 144 -4.70 -3.93 10.70
CA ASP A 144 -6.03 -3.55 11.13
C ASP A 144 -5.95 -2.76 12.44
N GLU A 145 -6.76 -1.72 12.57
CA GLU A 145 -6.78 -0.83 13.74
C GLU A 145 -5.37 -0.31 14.08
N ILE A 146 -4.68 0.27 13.09
CA ILE A 146 -3.27 0.71 13.20
C ILE A 146 -3.03 1.74 14.33
N ASN A 147 -4.08 2.44 14.76
CA ASN A 147 -4.06 3.35 15.90
C ASN A 147 -3.89 2.65 17.25
N LEU A 148 -4.11 1.33 17.33
CA LEU A 148 -4.02 0.52 18.55
C LEU A 148 -2.69 -0.25 18.68
N LEU A 149 -1.76 -0.07 17.73
CA LEU A 149 -0.45 -0.72 17.82
C LEU A 149 0.38 -0.17 18.99
N GLU A 150 1.12 -1.08 19.63
CA GLU A 150 2.09 -0.75 20.67
C GLU A 150 3.25 0.10 20.12
N ASP A 151 3.79 1.00 20.95
CA ASP A 151 4.89 1.93 20.61
C ASP A 151 6.07 1.25 19.91
N ASN A 152 6.60 0.21 20.53
CA ASN A 152 7.76 -0.54 20.05
C ASN A 152 7.51 -1.20 18.68
N VAL A 153 6.30 -1.70 18.43
CA VAL A 153 5.92 -2.29 17.15
C VAL A 153 5.87 -1.23 16.05
N VAL A 154 5.34 -0.05 16.37
CA VAL A 154 5.29 1.08 15.43
C VAL A 154 6.69 1.55 15.06
N ASP A 155 7.59 1.71 16.03
CA ASP A 155 8.95 2.17 15.79
C ASP A 155 9.71 1.24 14.84
N VAL A 156 9.69 -0.07 15.13
CA VAL A 156 10.32 -1.10 14.27
C VAL A 156 9.72 -1.11 12.86
N LEU A 157 8.40 -0.97 12.76
CA LEU A 157 7.70 -0.94 11.48
C LEU A 157 8.06 0.30 10.66
N LEU A 158 8.18 1.46 11.30
CA LEU A 158 8.57 2.71 10.66
C LEU A 158 10.02 2.67 10.19
N ASP A 159 10.93 2.11 10.98
CA ASP A 159 12.33 1.93 10.61
C ASP A 159 12.47 0.98 9.42
N ALA A 160 11.79 -0.16 9.45
CA ALA A 160 11.79 -1.12 8.36
C ALA A 160 11.24 -0.50 7.07
N ALA A 161 10.12 0.22 7.14
CA ALA A 161 9.53 0.91 5.99
C ALA A 161 10.40 2.05 5.46
N ALA A 162 11.21 2.69 6.32
CA ALA A 162 12.11 3.77 5.93
C ALA A 162 13.39 3.25 5.27
N MET A 163 14.03 2.25 5.88
CA MET A 163 15.32 1.72 5.44
C MET A 163 15.17 0.68 4.31
N GLY A 164 14.00 0.04 4.22
CA GLY A 164 13.78 -1.10 3.31
C GLY A 164 14.59 -2.34 3.72
N MET A 165 15.12 -2.36 4.94
CA MET A 165 15.91 -3.43 5.54
C MET A 165 15.57 -3.49 7.02
N VAL A 166 15.67 -4.70 7.58
CA VAL A 166 15.58 -4.94 9.02
C VAL A 166 16.93 -5.43 9.48
N THR A 167 17.44 -4.80 10.54
CA THR A 167 18.69 -5.15 11.22
C THR A 167 18.35 -5.68 12.59
N ILE A 168 18.81 -6.89 12.89
CA ILE A 168 18.63 -7.52 14.21
C ILE A 168 20.02 -7.66 14.82
N GLU A 169 20.23 -7.00 15.96
CA GLU A 169 21.45 -7.10 16.76
C GLU A 169 21.08 -7.69 18.12
N ARG A 170 21.19 -9.01 18.26
CA ARG A 170 20.88 -9.71 19.51
C ARG A 170 21.93 -10.77 19.79
N GLU A 171 22.33 -10.88 21.06
CA GLU A 171 23.15 -11.98 21.56
C GLU A 171 24.48 -12.15 20.81
N GLY A 172 25.07 -11.04 20.34
CA GLY A 172 26.33 -11.02 19.59
C GLY A 172 26.21 -11.42 18.11
N ILE A 173 24.98 -11.64 17.61
CA ILE A 173 24.69 -11.91 16.20
C ILE A 173 24.06 -10.66 15.58
N SER A 174 24.64 -10.20 14.47
CA SER A 174 24.06 -9.17 13.62
C SER A 174 23.52 -9.83 12.34
N LEU A 175 22.21 -9.70 12.10
CA LEU A 175 21.54 -10.21 10.91
C LEU A 175 20.81 -9.07 10.21
N ASN A 176 21.05 -8.95 8.89
CA ASN A 176 20.39 -7.97 8.05
C ASN A 176 19.64 -8.67 6.92
N TYR A 177 18.38 -8.30 6.70
CA TYR A 177 17.60 -8.78 5.56
C TYR A 177 16.75 -7.67 4.94
N PRO A 178 16.46 -7.75 3.63
CA PRO A 178 15.68 -6.73 2.96
C PRO A 178 14.18 -6.86 3.32
N SER A 179 13.50 -5.74 3.50
CA SER A 179 12.08 -5.66 3.86
C SER A 179 11.45 -4.42 3.24
N GLU A 180 11.11 -4.50 1.95
CA GLU A 180 10.43 -3.42 1.22
C GLU A 180 8.98 -3.84 1.00
N PHE A 181 8.04 -3.20 1.67
CA PHE A 181 6.62 -3.56 1.59
C PHE A 181 5.76 -2.30 1.49
N ILE A 182 4.56 -2.47 0.94
CA ILE A 182 3.52 -1.44 0.97
C ILE A 182 2.77 -1.60 2.29
N ILE A 183 2.71 -0.54 3.09
CA ILE A 183 1.90 -0.54 4.31
C ILE A 183 0.47 -0.09 4.01
N ILE A 184 -0.50 -0.87 4.45
CA ILE A 184 -1.91 -0.49 4.41
C ILE A 184 -2.46 -0.57 5.83
N GLY A 185 -2.81 0.58 6.38
CA GLY A 185 -3.41 0.70 7.70
C GLY A 185 -4.90 0.94 7.61
N SER A 186 -5.69 0.28 8.45
CA SER A 186 -7.10 0.55 8.66
C SER A 186 -7.27 1.17 10.04
N MET A 187 -8.12 2.20 10.18
CA MET A 187 -8.44 2.77 11.49
C MET A 187 -9.88 3.25 11.59
N ASN A 188 -10.44 3.20 12.80
CA ASN A 188 -11.68 3.90 13.14
C ASN A 188 -11.33 5.22 13.83
N PRO A 189 -11.73 6.39 13.28
CA PRO A 189 -11.48 7.68 13.91
C PRO A 189 -12.01 7.80 15.35
N GLU A 190 -13.02 7.02 15.73
CA GLU A 190 -13.58 7.02 17.09
C GLU A 190 -12.68 6.33 18.13
N GLU A 191 -11.73 5.51 17.69
CA GLU A 191 -10.87 4.69 18.57
C GLU A 191 -9.53 5.36 18.91
N GLY A 192 -9.36 6.63 18.53
CA GLY A 192 -8.19 7.44 18.84
C GLY A 192 -7.50 8.02 17.61
N GLU A 193 -6.50 8.85 17.86
CA GLU A 193 -5.70 9.48 16.83
C GLU A 193 -4.47 8.63 16.46
N LEU A 194 -4.05 8.71 15.20
CA LEU A 194 -2.85 8.06 14.72
C LEU A 194 -1.61 8.86 15.13
N ARG A 195 -0.51 8.17 15.41
CA ARG A 195 0.80 8.81 15.59
C ARG A 195 1.18 9.63 14.34
N PRO A 196 1.66 10.88 14.49
CA PRO A 196 2.06 11.72 13.37
C PRO A 196 3.09 11.06 12.43
N GLN A 197 4.02 10.28 12.98
CA GLN A 197 5.07 9.60 12.21
C GLN A 197 4.50 8.55 11.25
N LEU A 198 3.37 7.91 11.59
CA LEU A 198 2.68 6.96 10.71
C LEU A 198 1.93 7.69 9.58
N LEU A 199 1.30 8.84 9.87
CA LEU A 199 0.63 9.66 8.86
C LEU A 199 1.60 10.11 7.76
N ASP A 200 2.83 10.41 8.15
CA ASP A 200 3.89 10.77 7.22
C ASP A 200 4.27 9.66 6.23
N ARG A 201 4.07 8.39 6.61
CA ARG A 201 4.39 7.22 5.77
C ARG A 201 3.20 6.68 5.00
N LEU A 202 2.00 6.89 5.53
CA LEU A 202 0.74 6.56 4.88
C LEU A 202 0.39 7.69 3.90
N ALA A 203 1.07 7.67 2.76
CA ALA A 203 1.02 8.72 1.75
C ALA A 203 -0.41 9.08 1.33
N LEU A 204 -1.27 8.08 1.14
CA LEU A 204 -2.66 8.29 0.74
C LEU A 204 -3.60 7.98 1.89
N GLN A 205 -4.63 8.79 2.06
CA GLN A 205 -5.77 8.53 2.91
C GLN A 205 -7.01 8.30 2.03
N ALA A 206 -7.73 7.23 2.29
CA ALA A 206 -9.04 6.96 1.72
C ALA A 206 -10.07 6.92 2.85
N GLU A 207 -11.04 7.81 2.79
CA GLU A 207 -12.19 7.80 3.68
C GLU A 207 -13.28 6.89 3.12
N VAL A 208 -13.76 5.98 3.96
CA VAL A 208 -14.78 5.00 3.64
C VAL A 208 -15.99 5.29 4.50
N THR A 209 -16.97 5.93 3.90
CA THR A 209 -18.28 6.17 4.51
C THR A 209 -19.23 5.03 4.16
N GLY A 210 -20.26 4.85 4.99
CA GLY A 210 -21.36 3.97 4.66
C GLY A 210 -22.01 4.42 3.35
N ILE A 211 -22.33 3.48 2.46
CA ILE A 211 -23.09 3.81 1.25
C ILE A 211 -24.45 4.34 1.68
N HIS A 212 -24.88 5.51 1.19
CA HIS A 212 -26.19 6.10 1.51
C HIS A 212 -27.24 5.91 0.39
N ASN A 213 -26.80 5.47 -0.80
CA ASN A 213 -27.69 5.14 -1.91
C ASN A 213 -28.31 3.75 -1.71
N VAL A 214 -29.65 3.68 -1.81
CA VAL A 214 -30.42 2.43 -1.64
C VAL A 214 -30.05 1.39 -2.69
N GLU A 215 -29.89 1.77 -3.95
CA GLU A 215 -29.55 0.85 -5.05
C GLU A 215 -28.19 0.19 -4.81
N GLN A 216 -27.18 1.01 -4.46
CA GLN A 216 -25.84 0.51 -4.14
C GLN A 216 -25.83 -0.35 -2.87
N ARG A 217 -26.64 -0.02 -1.85
CA ARG A 217 -26.78 -0.88 -0.65
C ARG A 217 -27.38 -2.24 -1.00
N VAL A 218 -28.41 -2.27 -1.84
CA VAL A 218 -29.03 -3.50 -2.32
C VAL A 218 -28.00 -4.33 -3.11
N GLU A 219 -27.20 -3.68 -3.96
CA GLU A 219 -26.14 -4.35 -4.73
C GLU A 219 -25.09 -5.00 -3.81
N VAL A 220 -24.65 -4.32 -2.74
CA VAL A 220 -23.76 -4.92 -1.73
C VAL A 220 -24.39 -6.14 -1.08
N MET A 221 -25.67 -6.06 -0.70
CA MET A 221 -26.40 -7.18 -0.09
C MET A 221 -26.52 -8.36 -1.04
N MET A 222 -26.83 -8.11 -2.33
CA MET A 222 -26.91 -9.13 -3.37
C MET A 222 -25.56 -9.80 -3.60
N ALA A 223 -24.51 -9.02 -3.82
CA ALA A 223 -23.16 -9.53 -4.04
C ALA A 223 -22.64 -10.35 -2.84
N THR A 224 -22.90 -9.88 -1.62
CA THR A 224 -22.54 -10.62 -0.39
C THR A 224 -23.31 -11.92 -0.27
N ARG A 225 -24.60 -11.93 -0.62
CA ARG A 225 -25.45 -13.11 -0.60
C ARG A 225 -24.97 -14.15 -1.63
N GLU A 226 -24.74 -13.73 -2.86
CA GLU A 226 -24.26 -14.62 -3.94
C GLU A 226 -22.91 -15.25 -3.60
N PHE A 227 -21.97 -14.43 -3.11
CA PHE A 227 -20.68 -14.93 -2.63
C PHE A 227 -20.83 -15.92 -1.47
N SER A 228 -21.77 -15.69 -0.56
CA SER A 228 -22.01 -16.60 0.58
C SER A 228 -22.64 -17.93 0.17
N LEU A 229 -23.44 -17.93 -0.92
CA LEU A 229 -24.07 -19.14 -1.45
C LEU A 229 -23.06 -20.04 -2.16
N ASP A 230 -22.28 -19.47 -3.10
CA ASP A 230 -21.23 -20.20 -3.80
C ASP A 230 -20.04 -19.28 -4.14
N PRO A 231 -19.00 -19.26 -3.28
CA PRO A 231 -17.82 -18.42 -3.49
C PRO A 231 -17.06 -18.75 -4.78
N VAL A 232 -17.13 -20.00 -5.26
CA VAL A 232 -16.35 -20.46 -6.41
C VAL A 232 -16.99 -19.97 -7.71
N VAL A 233 -18.31 -20.15 -7.83
CA VAL A 233 -19.06 -19.70 -9.01
C VAL A 233 -19.04 -18.17 -9.11
N PHE A 234 -19.27 -17.46 -8.00
CA PHE A 234 -19.22 -16.00 -7.99
C PHE A 234 -17.85 -15.46 -8.43
N ARG A 235 -16.76 -16.10 -7.98
CA ARG A 235 -15.41 -15.71 -8.38
C ARG A 235 -15.12 -16.00 -9.85
N ASP A 236 -15.65 -17.08 -10.40
CA ASP A 236 -15.49 -17.40 -11.83
C ASP A 236 -16.21 -16.37 -12.72
N GLN A 237 -17.39 -15.88 -12.32
CA GLN A 237 -18.11 -14.80 -13.01
C GLN A 237 -17.29 -13.49 -13.07
N HIS A 238 -16.48 -13.21 -12.05
CA HIS A 238 -15.63 -12.01 -11.99
C HIS A 238 -14.21 -12.22 -12.53
N ARG A 239 -13.86 -13.43 -12.97
CA ARG A 239 -12.51 -13.81 -13.36
C ARG A 239 -11.97 -12.97 -14.51
N ASP A 240 -12.77 -12.74 -15.54
CA ASP A 240 -12.36 -11.98 -16.72
C ASP A 240 -12.13 -10.51 -16.38
N LYS A 241 -12.99 -9.91 -15.55
CA LYS A 241 -12.82 -8.53 -15.06
C LYS A 241 -11.54 -8.39 -14.21
N LEU A 242 -11.28 -9.34 -13.31
CA LEU A 242 -10.06 -9.37 -12.51
C LEU A 242 -8.81 -9.50 -13.39
N LYS A 243 -8.87 -10.35 -14.43
CA LYS A 243 -7.76 -10.51 -15.37
C LYS A 243 -7.50 -9.21 -16.14
N ALA A 244 -8.54 -8.55 -16.65
CA ALA A 244 -8.42 -7.27 -17.34
C ALA A 244 -7.78 -6.20 -16.45
N LEU A 245 -8.26 -6.06 -15.21
CA LEU A 245 -7.71 -5.11 -14.24
C LEU A 245 -6.24 -5.42 -13.90
N ARG A 246 -5.88 -6.70 -13.75
CA ARG A 246 -4.49 -7.11 -13.54
C ARG A 246 -3.60 -6.74 -14.72
N GLU A 247 -4.08 -6.92 -15.94
CA GLU A 247 -3.36 -6.53 -17.15
C GLU A 247 -3.20 -5.01 -17.24
N GLU A 248 -4.20 -4.22 -16.85
CA GLU A 248 -4.10 -2.76 -16.72
C GLU A 248 -3.00 -2.35 -15.74
N ILE A 249 -2.96 -2.97 -14.56
CA ILE A 249 -1.92 -2.70 -13.55
C ILE A 249 -0.52 -3.04 -14.08
N ILE A 250 -0.38 -4.15 -14.81
CA ILE A 250 0.90 -4.54 -15.41
C ILE A 250 1.32 -3.54 -16.48
N ARG A 251 0.40 -3.11 -17.35
CA ARG A 251 0.65 -2.07 -18.36
C ARG A 251 1.03 -0.74 -17.73
N ALA A 252 0.33 -0.34 -16.67
CA ALA A 252 0.64 0.87 -15.92
C ALA A 252 2.07 0.82 -15.37
N ARG A 253 2.45 -0.29 -14.72
CA ARG A 253 3.81 -0.51 -14.19
C ARG A 253 4.90 -0.41 -15.25
N THR A 254 4.65 -0.90 -16.47
CA THR A 254 5.63 -0.80 -17.56
C THR A 254 5.67 0.59 -18.20
N LEU A 255 4.56 1.33 -18.15
CA LEU A 255 4.46 2.71 -18.65
C LEU A 255 5.05 3.73 -17.67
N MET A 256 5.01 3.47 -16.34
CA MET A 256 5.49 4.35 -15.27
C MET A 256 6.81 5.08 -15.56
N PRO A 257 7.89 4.44 -16.08
CA PRO A 257 9.16 5.12 -16.34
C PRO A 257 9.10 6.17 -17.47
N LYS A 258 8.07 6.12 -18.33
CA LYS A 258 7.87 7.03 -19.47
C LYS A 258 6.93 8.18 -19.16
N VAL A 259 6.18 8.11 -18.06
CA VAL A 259 5.19 9.15 -17.73
C VAL A 259 5.90 10.37 -17.17
N THR A 260 5.56 11.55 -17.70
CA THR A 260 6.10 12.83 -17.26
C THR A 260 5.02 13.69 -16.62
N THR A 261 5.45 14.66 -15.83
CA THR A 261 4.58 15.68 -15.24
C THR A 261 4.97 17.02 -15.85
N PRO A 262 4.09 17.67 -16.64
CA PRO A 262 4.38 18.97 -17.23
C PRO A 262 4.65 20.05 -16.16
N ASP A 263 5.48 21.05 -16.48
CA ASP A 263 5.82 22.14 -15.55
C ASP A 263 4.59 22.93 -15.09
N SER A 264 3.58 23.09 -15.95
CA SER A 264 2.30 23.70 -15.58
C SER A 264 1.57 22.92 -14.48
N VAL A 265 1.64 21.59 -14.53
CA VAL A 265 1.04 20.71 -13.53
C VAL A 265 1.84 20.75 -12.23
N LEU A 266 3.18 20.79 -12.31
CA LEU A 266 4.04 20.98 -11.14
C LEU A 266 3.73 22.30 -10.42
N ALA A 267 3.55 23.38 -11.17
CA ALA A 267 3.19 24.68 -10.61
C ALA A 267 1.81 24.65 -9.89
N ILE A 268 0.83 23.93 -10.44
CA ILE A 268 -0.47 23.70 -9.77
C ILE A 268 -0.26 22.96 -8.45
N ILE A 269 0.53 21.89 -8.44
CA ILE A 269 0.81 21.11 -7.22
C ILE A 269 1.45 21.99 -6.15
N THR A 270 2.47 22.78 -6.51
CA THR A 270 3.14 23.68 -5.57
C THR A 270 2.20 24.76 -5.04
N LYS A 271 1.32 25.32 -5.87
CA LYS A 271 0.34 26.33 -5.43
C LYS A 271 -0.69 25.73 -4.47
N ILE A 272 -1.17 24.51 -4.74
CA ILE A 272 -1.99 23.76 -3.79
C ILE A 272 -1.22 23.59 -2.46
N GLY A 273 0.05 23.19 -2.52
CA GLY A 273 0.87 23.01 -1.32
C GLY A 273 0.99 24.29 -0.47
N ILE A 274 1.17 25.44 -1.12
CA ILE A 274 1.26 26.75 -0.47
C ILE A 274 -0.10 27.17 0.12
N ASP A 275 -1.18 27.08 -0.66
CA ASP A 275 -2.50 27.54 -0.25
C ASP A 275 -3.07 26.70 0.91
N PHE A 276 -2.76 25.40 0.94
CA PHE A 276 -3.13 24.51 2.05
C PHE A 276 -2.10 24.48 3.19
N ASN A 277 -1.05 25.30 3.13
CA ASN A 277 0.00 25.42 4.14
C ASN A 277 0.59 24.06 4.56
N ILE A 278 0.93 23.22 3.59
CA ILE A 278 1.52 21.91 3.85
C ILE A 278 2.92 22.05 4.42
N ASP A 279 3.20 21.33 5.51
CA ASP A 279 4.53 21.30 6.09
C ASP A 279 5.52 20.53 5.20
N GLY A 280 6.49 21.24 4.64
CA GLY A 280 7.57 20.70 3.83
C GLY A 280 7.14 20.16 2.45
N HIS A 281 8.09 19.54 1.74
CA HIS A 281 7.90 19.15 0.32
C HIS A 281 7.31 17.75 0.11
N ARG A 282 7.02 17.01 1.20
CA ARG A 282 6.53 15.63 1.08
C ARG A 282 5.15 15.55 0.44
N GLY A 283 4.26 16.48 0.78
CA GLY A 283 2.93 16.58 0.17
C GLY A 283 3.03 16.72 -1.35
N ASP A 284 3.83 17.68 -1.81
CA ASP A 284 4.05 17.94 -3.24
C ASP A 284 4.57 16.70 -3.98
N ILE A 285 5.57 16.03 -3.41
CA ILE A 285 6.17 14.83 -4.00
C ILE A 285 5.16 13.69 -4.08
N ILE A 286 4.33 13.51 -3.05
CA ILE A 286 3.31 12.45 -3.04
C ILE A 286 2.22 12.75 -4.07
N ILE A 287 1.77 14.01 -4.16
CA ILE A 287 0.76 14.41 -5.15
C ILE A 287 1.29 14.20 -6.56
N GLU A 288 2.52 14.65 -6.87
CA GLU A 288 3.16 14.42 -8.17
C GLU A 288 3.23 12.94 -8.51
N ARG A 289 3.75 12.13 -7.58
CA ARG A 289 3.91 10.70 -7.80
C ARG A 289 2.58 10.01 -8.03
N THR A 290 1.56 10.39 -7.25
CA THR A 290 0.22 9.80 -7.35
C THR A 290 -0.45 10.21 -8.65
N ALA A 291 -0.32 11.47 -9.06
CA ALA A 291 -0.89 11.98 -10.30
C ALA A 291 -0.25 11.31 -11.52
N ARG A 292 1.08 11.19 -11.52
CA ARG A 292 1.82 10.43 -12.54
C ARG A 292 1.42 8.96 -12.57
N THR A 293 1.21 8.36 -11.40
CA THR A 293 0.79 6.95 -11.31
C THR A 293 -0.63 6.76 -11.85
N ASN A 294 -1.54 7.71 -11.59
CA ASN A 294 -2.89 7.67 -12.13
C ASN A 294 -2.89 7.84 -13.64
N ALA A 295 -2.10 8.76 -14.18
CA ALA A 295 -1.91 8.91 -15.62
C ALA A 295 -1.41 7.61 -16.27
N ALA A 296 -0.42 6.94 -15.66
CA ALA A 296 0.07 5.66 -16.14
C ALA A 296 -1.02 4.57 -16.12
N PHE A 297 -1.85 4.55 -15.09
CA PHE A 297 -2.95 3.60 -14.94
C PHE A 297 -4.05 3.82 -16.00
N GLU A 298 -4.36 5.07 -16.30
CA GLU A 298 -5.26 5.48 -17.40
C GLU A 298 -4.61 5.32 -18.80
N GLY A 299 -3.38 4.79 -18.88
CA GLY A 299 -2.67 4.56 -20.14
C GLY A 299 -2.09 5.80 -20.81
N ARG A 300 -2.02 6.93 -20.10
CA ARG A 300 -1.44 8.19 -20.57
C ARG A 300 0.05 8.31 -20.22
N THR A 301 0.79 9.09 -21.00
CA THR A 301 2.21 9.41 -20.78
C THR A 301 2.44 10.77 -20.12
N GLU A 302 1.39 11.55 -19.92
CA GLU A 302 1.45 12.86 -19.27
C GLU A 302 0.34 12.97 -18.22
N SER A 303 0.69 13.53 -17.06
CA SER A 303 -0.28 13.83 -16.00
C SER A 303 -1.05 15.11 -16.30
N THR A 304 -2.28 15.15 -15.81
CA THR A 304 -3.25 16.23 -16.04
C THR A 304 -3.66 16.88 -14.73
N PRO A 305 -4.24 18.09 -14.76
CA PRO A 305 -4.79 18.73 -13.56
C PRO A 305 -5.85 17.88 -12.84
N ASP A 306 -6.64 17.09 -13.57
CA ASP A 306 -7.59 16.15 -12.97
C ASP A 306 -6.91 15.04 -12.15
N ASP A 307 -5.74 14.57 -12.59
CA ASP A 307 -4.93 13.63 -11.81
C ASP A 307 -4.42 14.25 -10.51
N VAL A 308 -4.09 15.55 -10.55
CA VAL A 308 -3.67 16.31 -9.37
C VAL A 308 -4.82 16.46 -8.38
N ILE A 309 -6.04 16.76 -8.85
CA ILE A 309 -7.22 16.86 -7.98
C ILE A 309 -7.46 15.55 -7.24
N LEU A 310 -7.50 14.44 -7.97
CA LEU A 310 -7.68 13.11 -7.39
C LEU A 310 -6.56 12.78 -6.38
N SER A 311 -5.32 13.11 -6.74
CA SER A 311 -4.16 12.86 -5.88
C SER A 311 -4.18 13.71 -4.62
N ALA A 312 -4.55 14.98 -4.73
CA ALA A 312 -4.68 15.92 -3.63
C ALA A 312 -5.81 15.52 -2.67
N GLU A 313 -6.94 15.04 -3.20
CA GLU A 313 -8.05 14.50 -2.40
C GLU A 313 -7.60 13.37 -1.47
N MET A 314 -6.69 12.51 -1.93
CA MET A 314 -6.15 11.41 -1.14
C MET A 314 -4.94 11.81 -0.26
N ALA A 315 -4.08 12.71 -0.73
CA ALA A 315 -2.79 12.99 -0.08
C ALA A 315 -2.85 14.13 0.97
N LEU A 316 -3.80 15.06 0.87
CA LEU A 316 -3.87 16.22 1.76
C LEU A 316 -4.57 16.02 3.11
N PRO A 317 -5.62 15.19 3.25
CA PRO A 317 -6.47 15.22 4.45
C PRO A 317 -5.77 15.08 5.81
N HIS A 318 -4.65 14.36 5.88
CA HIS A 318 -3.87 14.17 7.11
C HIS A 318 -2.61 15.06 7.20
N ARG A 319 -2.37 15.91 6.18
CA ARG A 319 -1.24 16.84 6.11
C ARG A 319 -1.65 18.30 6.29
N MET A 320 -2.95 18.59 6.17
CA MET A 320 -3.50 19.90 6.43
C MET A 320 -3.51 20.21 7.93
N ARG A 321 -3.03 21.39 8.29
CA ARG A 321 -3.34 21.94 9.61
C ARG A 321 -4.80 22.37 9.62
N LYS A 322 -5.62 21.72 10.45
CA LYS A 322 -6.98 22.22 10.70
C LYS A 322 -6.85 23.63 11.29
N GLN A 323 -7.24 24.64 10.53
CA GLN A 323 -7.50 25.95 11.12
C GLN A 323 -8.75 25.81 12.01
N PRO A 324 -8.76 26.35 13.24
CA PRO A 324 -9.88 26.18 14.17
C PRO A 324 -11.24 26.74 13.68
N PHE A 325 -11.29 27.39 12.51
CA PHE A 325 -12.43 28.17 12.04
C PHE A 325 -12.79 27.99 10.55
N GLU A 326 -12.24 27.00 9.84
CA GLU A 326 -12.67 26.69 8.47
C GLU A 326 -13.75 25.58 8.50
N GLU A 327 -15.02 26.00 8.35
CA GLU A 327 -16.18 25.10 8.27
C GLU A 327 -16.38 24.49 6.86
N GLU A 328 -15.62 24.91 5.84
CA GLU A 328 -15.68 24.25 4.54
C GLU A 328 -15.06 22.86 4.63
N SER A 329 -15.89 21.83 4.46
CA SER A 329 -15.42 20.46 4.36
C SER A 329 -14.49 20.34 3.16
N PHE A 330 -13.23 19.96 3.43
CA PHE A 330 -12.27 19.62 2.39
C PHE A 330 -12.91 18.62 1.43
N SER A 331 -13.11 19.03 0.18
CA SER A 331 -13.85 18.25 -0.81
C SER A 331 -13.20 18.33 -2.18
N ALA A 332 -13.40 17.28 -2.98
CA ALA A 332 -12.97 17.25 -4.38
C ALA A 332 -13.49 18.46 -5.19
N GLU A 333 -14.67 18.98 -4.83
CA GLU A 333 -15.28 20.14 -5.51
C GLU A 333 -14.54 21.45 -5.19
N MET A 334 -14.09 21.63 -3.95
CA MET A 334 -13.23 22.76 -3.56
C MET A 334 -11.91 22.72 -4.33
N LEU A 335 -11.25 21.55 -4.39
CA LEU A 335 -10.02 21.36 -5.15
C LEU A 335 -10.21 21.67 -6.64
N ARG A 336 -11.31 21.20 -7.25
CA ARG A 336 -11.65 21.52 -8.65
C ARG A 336 -11.80 23.02 -8.87
N ARG A 337 -12.42 23.74 -7.93
CA ARG A 337 -12.59 25.20 -8.02
C ARG A 337 -11.25 25.92 -7.97
N LEU A 338 -10.35 25.50 -7.07
CA LEU A 338 -9.01 26.06 -6.94
C LEU A 338 -8.16 25.79 -8.18
N VAL A 339 -8.14 24.55 -8.67
CA VAL A 339 -7.39 24.18 -9.87
C VAL A 339 -7.87 24.96 -11.09
N ARG A 340 -9.18 25.09 -11.31
CA ARG A 340 -9.74 25.91 -12.39
C ARG A 340 -9.36 27.39 -12.28
N LYS A 341 -9.27 27.92 -11.06
CA LYS A 341 -8.80 29.29 -10.81
C LYS A 341 -7.32 29.43 -11.20
N TYR A 342 -6.49 28.45 -10.87
CA TYR A 342 -5.07 28.48 -11.23
C TYR A 342 -4.85 28.35 -12.74
N GLU A 343 -5.67 27.56 -13.44
CA GLU A 343 -5.66 27.48 -14.90
C GLU A 343 -6.05 28.82 -15.55
N THR A 344 -7.03 29.54 -14.99
CA THR A 344 -7.46 30.86 -15.50
C THR A 344 -6.51 32.00 -15.14
N ASP A 345 -5.80 31.92 -14.03
CA ASP A 345 -4.80 32.92 -13.60
C ASP A 345 -3.55 32.96 -14.51
N GLY A 346 -3.41 32.02 -15.46
CA GLY A 346 -2.34 32.03 -16.45
C GLY A 346 -0.98 31.80 -15.82
N ILE A 347 -0.69 30.55 -15.45
CA ILE A 347 0.59 30.15 -14.89
C ILE A 347 1.69 30.44 -15.93
N ARG A 348 2.57 31.39 -15.64
CA ARG A 348 3.78 31.69 -16.40
C ARG A 348 4.96 30.91 -15.85
#